data_AF-A0A328SKR5-F1
#
_entry.id   AF-A0A328SKR5-F1
#
_cell.length_a   1.000
_cell.length_b   1.000
_cell.length_c   1.000
_cell.angle_alpha   90.00
_cell.angle_beta   90.00
_cell.angle_gamma   90.00
#
_symmetry.space_group_name_H-M   'P 1'
#
loop_
_entity.id
_entity.type
_entity.pdbx_description
1 polymer ?
#
loop_
_entity_poly.entity_id
_entity_poly.type
_entity_poly.pdbx_seq_one_letter_code
_entity_poly.pdbx_strand_id
1 'polypeptide(L)'
;MDKNTKLLVIISLVIILMGIGTASANEINPIDGSTSIQDTPTTVHADPQYAQENLNASTDTKEVSDTSPTTLYREEKNIKEATYTVDSSNIGRYFDLEDGTTTKNVKENDTIVLSGDFERIEFYIDKVGLKVIGKDATIRNGRIIVSDEAGNNTVSNLTISTTGYENAILNLAENSNITNNKVTVKNTDTVTEGIRNEAKYVIIANNTVNVEGPSKNINFDSDERKNMAYTFGIVNIANNTLIENNTVYAKKHKDGANENMGTIDAIEVQGQADDTVSNVTINKNIVKVSDGRFVYGINVLNSVDHIQVTNNDVKAESSRYSNGIQLGNDATNCLIQNNKVDVKIVNATQEEDSVSFGIIATNTVAIGTENITIKGNEVKLNASIGYAFEVYDVHNSTVTGNTINASGEFMMGIGISGSKNINVTKNEMQLNGNSTRTTTLAEYIPPANTGIHLQAESDNAIIRENHVRITDKNNNAKAVNVEDSNNVSVCDNDLVADKLYGNDAVINTGSKMITVKNNTSP
;
A
#
# COMPACT_ATOMS: atom_id res chain seq x y z
N MET A 1 -10.90 -5.45 48.25
CA MET A 1 -9.59 -4.80 48.48
C MET A 1 -8.56 -5.71 47.84
N ASP A 2 -8.08 -5.44 46.62
CA ASP A 2 -7.29 -4.27 46.18
C ASP A 2 -5.80 -4.45 46.52
N LYS A 3 -4.86 -4.37 45.56
CA LYS A 3 -4.96 -4.02 44.12
C LYS A 3 -4.10 -4.97 43.29
N ASN A 4 -4.58 -5.39 42.12
CA ASN A 4 -3.74 -5.95 41.06
C ASN A 4 -3.69 -4.97 39.90
N THR A 5 -2.49 -4.51 39.56
CA THR A 5 -2.23 -3.56 38.48
C THR A 5 -2.50 -4.20 37.12
N LYS A 6 -3.59 -3.81 36.44
CA LYS A 6 -3.76 -4.14 35.02
C LYS A 6 -2.83 -3.26 34.20
N LEU A 7 -1.76 -3.85 33.68
CA LEU A 7 -0.93 -3.23 32.66
C LEU A 7 -1.73 -3.23 31.34
N LEU A 8 -2.21 -2.06 30.91
CA LEU A 8 -2.81 -1.87 29.59
C LEU A 8 -1.69 -1.91 28.55
N VAL A 9 -1.69 -2.95 27.72
CA VAL A 9 -0.74 -3.13 26.62
C VAL A 9 -1.37 -2.57 25.36
N ILE A 10 -0.96 -1.36 24.99
CA ILE A 10 -1.39 -0.69 23.74
C ILE A 10 -0.62 -1.33 22.59
N ILE A 11 -1.33 -1.92 21.62
CA ILE A 11 -0.74 -2.41 20.35
C ILE A 11 -1.58 -1.87 19.20
N SER A 12 -1.52 -0.56 19.05
CA SER A 12 -1.78 0.19 17.83
C SER A 12 -0.68 1.25 17.78
N LEU A 13 0.42 0.94 17.07
CA LEU A 13 1.55 1.86 16.93
C LEU A 13 1.82 2.19 15.46
N VAL A 14 0.89 2.96 14.91
CA VAL A 14 1.11 3.77 13.71
C VAL A 14 1.08 5.22 14.21
N ILE A 15 2.21 5.69 14.76
CA ILE A 15 2.30 6.95 15.53
C ILE A 15 3.55 7.75 15.12
N ILE A 16 3.39 9.08 15.08
CA ILE A 16 4.35 10.08 14.59
C ILE A 16 5.55 10.27 15.52
N LEU A 17 6.74 10.46 14.93
CA LEU A 17 7.85 11.22 15.53
C LEU A 17 8.15 12.47 14.69
N MET A 18 7.56 13.61 15.07
CA MET A 18 7.96 14.95 14.63
C MET A 18 8.96 15.50 15.64
N GLY A 19 10.08 16.06 15.15
CA GLY A 19 11.17 16.50 16.00
C GLY A 19 10.79 17.66 16.92
N ILE A 20 10.85 17.45 18.23
CA ILE A 20 10.66 18.51 19.21
C ILE A 20 11.92 19.38 19.26
N GLY A 21 11.96 20.41 18.42
CA GLY A 21 12.89 21.53 18.57
C GLY A 21 12.65 22.20 19.93
N THR A 22 13.66 22.23 20.80
CA THR A 22 13.49 22.67 22.19
C THR A 22 13.25 24.17 22.30
N ALA A 23 12.03 24.57 22.68
CA ALA A 23 11.72 25.90 23.18
C ALA A 23 11.20 25.79 24.63
N SER A 24 11.82 26.53 25.57
CA SER A 24 11.48 26.47 26.99
C SER A 24 10.12 27.09 27.28
N ALA A 25 9.28 26.40 28.04
CA ALA A 25 8.06 26.99 28.60
C ALA A 25 8.41 28.15 29.56
N ASN A 26 7.70 29.26 29.41
CA ASN A 26 7.61 30.33 30.41
C ASN A 26 6.12 30.68 30.57
N GLU A 27 5.65 30.75 31.80
CA GLU A 27 4.26 31.06 32.12
C GLU A 27 3.93 32.53 31.84
N ILE A 28 2.91 32.81 31.03
CA ILE A 28 2.26 34.13 30.96
C ILE A 28 0.74 33.91 30.97
N ASN A 29 0.05 34.53 31.92
CA ASN A 29 -1.41 34.49 32.02
C ASN A 29 -2.08 35.25 30.87
N PRO A 30 -3.26 34.82 30.38
CA PRO A 30 -4.04 35.60 29.44
C PRO A 30 -4.52 36.90 30.09
N ILE A 31 -4.18 38.04 29.48
CA ILE A 31 -4.69 39.36 29.83
C ILE A 31 -5.69 39.81 28.75
N ASP A 32 -6.78 40.41 29.21
CA ASP A 32 -7.88 40.94 28.40
C ASP A 32 -7.41 42.03 27.41
N GLY A 33 -8.03 42.10 26.22
CA GLY A 33 -7.45 42.79 25.08
C GLY A 33 -8.34 42.88 23.83
N SER A 34 -9.57 43.37 23.98
CA SER A 34 -10.51 43.52 22.87
C SER A 34 -10.14 44.66 21.88
N THR A 35 -10.09 44.37 20.58
CA THR A 35 -10.43 45.32 19.51
C THR A 35 -11.18 44.63 18.38
N SER A 36 -12.41 45.07 18.12
CA SER A 36 -13.28 44.54 17.07
C SER A 36 -13.21 45.38 15.79
N ILE A 37 -13.28 44.71 14.63
CA ILE A 37 -14.04 45.23 13.47
C ILE A 37 -15.02 44.13 13.04
N GLN A 38 -16.19 44.54 12.57
CA GLN A 38 -17.33 43.68 12.26
C GLN A 38 -17.20 43.09 10.85
N ASP A 39 -17.88 41.96 10.62
CA ASP A 39 -18.61 41.80 9.37
C ASP A 39 -19.97 41.12 9.60
N THR A 40 -20.92 41.28 8.67
CA THR A 40 -22.36 41.10 8.94
C THR A 40 -22.91 39.78 8.38
N PRO A 41 -23.68 38.98 9.14
CA PRO A 41 -24.22 37.71 8.66
C PRO A 41 -25.30 37.92 7.60
N THR A 42 -25.17 37.24 6.45
CA THR A 42 -26.21 37.19 5.42
C THR A 42 -26.89 35.82 5.41
N THR A 43 -28.08 35.73 6.01
CA THR A 43 -28.95 34.55 5.86
C THR A 43 -29.58 34.52 4.47
N VAL A 44 -29.49 33.40 3.77
CA VAL A 44 -30.33 33.10 2.60
C VAL A 44 -31.09 31.81 2.88
N HIS A 45 -32.41 31.84 2.73
CA HIS A 45 -33.26 30.67 2.90
C HIS A 45 -33.09 29.69 1.72
N ALA A 46 -33.08 28.41 2.03
CA ALA A 46 -33.40 27.36 1.06
C ALA A 46 -34.90 27.01 1.16
N ASP A 47 -35.56 26.81 0.02
CA ASP A 47 -36.90 26.24 -0.08
C ASP A 47 -36.94 25.30 -1.32
N PRO A 48 -37.44 24.05 -1.23
CA PRO A 48 -37.17 23.04 -2.26
C PRO A 48 -38.39 22.65 -3.11
N GLN A 49 -38.30 22.82 -4.44
CA GLN A 49 -38.98 21.96 -5.43
C GLN A 49 -38.58 22.32 -6.87
N TYR A 50 -38.08 21.35 -7.64
CA TYR A 50 -38.81 20.63 -8.70
C TYR A 50 -37.92 19.52 -9.31
N ALA A 51 -38.51 18.58 -10.05
CA ALA A 51 -37.83 17.38 -10.51
C ALA A 51 -38.04 17.08 -12.01
N GLN A 52 -37.09 16.31 -12.55
CA GLN A 52 -37.13 15.48 -13.77
C GLN A 52 -37.14 16.13 -15.18
N GLU A 53 -36.34 15.46 -16.02
CA GLU A 53 -36.49 15.26 -17.47
C GLU A 53 -36.36 16.44 -18.45
N ASN A 54 -35.28 16.41 -19.21
CA ASN A 54 -35.34 15.73 -20.52
C ASN A 54 -33.99 15.11 -20.93
N LEU A 55 -34.03 14.06 -21.75
CA LEU A 55 -32.85 13.51 -22.43
C LEU A 55 -32.61 14.20 -23.79
N ASN A 56 -31.43 13.93 -24.36
CA ASN A 56 -31.03 14.19 -25.76
C ASN A 56 -30.80 15.66 -26.17
N ALA A 57 -29.52 16.07 -26.17
CA ALA A 57 -28.91 16.72 -27.35
C ALA A 57 -27.38 16.58 -27.35
N SER A 58 -26.83 16.26 -28.52
CA SER A 58 -25.44 16.37 -28.99
C SER A 58 -24.26 16.20 -28.02
N THR A 59 -23.44 15.19 -28.31
CA THR A 59 -21.99 15.29 -28.11
C THR A 59 -21.43 16.49 -28.89
N ASP A 60 -20.56 17.29 -28.27
CA ASP A 60 -19.68 18.23 -28.98
C ASP A 60 -18.36 18.37 -28.21
N THR A 61 -17.56 17.31 -28.23
CA THR A 61 -16.23 17.28 -27.63
C THR A 61 -15.29 18.14 -28.46
N LYS A 62 -14.98 19.35 -27.97
CA LYS A 62 -13.84 20.11 -28.46
C LYS A 62 -12.55 19.40 -28.08
N GLU A 63 -12.04 18.61 -29.02
CA GLU A 63 -10.63 18.24 -29.04
C GLU A 63 -9.79 19.52 -29.04
N VAL A 64 -8.97 19.70 -28.01
CA VAL A 64 -7.83 20.62 -28.05
C VAL A 64 -6.62 19.80 -28.49
N SER A 65 -6.56 19.54 -29.79
CA SER A 65 -5.37 19.01 -30.45
C SER A 65 -4.30 20.09 -30.61
N ASP A 66 -3.06 19.65 -30.91
CA ASP A 66 -1.86 20.48 -31.09
C ASP A 66 -1.42 21.34 -29.90
N THR A 67 -0.89 20.67 -28.87
CA THR A 67 0.55 20.84 -28.63
C THR A 67 1.29 19.63 -29.20
N SER A 68 2.02 19.84 -30.31
CA SER A 68 2.81 18.78 -30.93
C SER A 68 3.86 18.24 -29.95
N PRO A 69 4.20 16.94 -29.99
CA PRO A 69 5.30 16.43 -29.18
C PRO A 69 6.57 17.18 -29.56
N THR A 70 7.28 17.75 -28.57
CA THR A 70 8.57 18.39 -28.79
C THR A 70 9.60 17.32 -29.09
N THR A 71 9.61 16.85 -30.34
CA THR A 71 10.65 15.98 -30.88
C THR A 71 11.95 16.75 -30.88
N LEU A 72 12.69 16.61 -29.78
CA LEU A 72 14.12 16.86 -29.74
C LEU A 72 14.74 15.92 -30.77
N TYR A 73 14.90 16.42 -31.99
CA TYR A 73 15.85 15.92 -32.97
C TYR A 73 17.25 16.12 -32.39
N ARG A 74 17.62 15.29 -31.40
CA ARG A 74 18.98 14.77 -31.32
C ARG A 74 19.26 14.19 -32.68
N GLU A 75 20.37 14.58 -33.29
CA GLU A 75 20.91 13.84 -34.42
C GLU A 75 21.03 12.38 -34.00
N GLU A 76 20.50 11.44 -34.79
CA GLU A 76 20.92 10.04 -34.75
C GLU A 76 22.37 9.96 -35.25
N LYS A 77 23.30 10.39 -34.39
CA LYS A 77 24.68 9.96 -34.47
C LYS A 77 24.64 8.45 -34.52
N ASN A 78 25.28 7.86 -35.52
CA ASN A 78 25.46 6.42 -35.60
C ASN A 78 26.41 5.98 -34.47
N ILE A 79 25.85 5.81 -33.28
CA ILE A 79 26.54 5.22 -32.13
C ILE A 79 26.86 3.79 -32.54
N LYS A 80 28.14 3.42 -32.46
CA LYS A 80 28.57 2.05 -32.72
C LYS A 80 28.25 1.19 -31.51
N GLU A 81 27.01 0.71 -31.43
CA GLU A 81 26.69 -0.43 -30.57
C GLU A 81 27.51 -1.66 -31.04
N ALA A 82 28.17 -2.31 -30.09
CA ALA A 82 28.73 -3.65 -30.25
C ALA A 82 27.90 -4.67 -29.47
N THR A 83 28.14 -5.95 -29.73
CA THR A 83 27.57 -7.06 -28.95
C THR A 83 28.66 -8.01 -28.53
N TYR A 84 28.72 -8.31 -27.24
CA TYR A 84 29.70 -9.21 -26.62
C TYR A 84 28.99 -10.40 -26.00
N THR A 85 29.44 -11.62 -26.28
CA THR A 85 29.04 -12.80 -25.51
C THR A 85 30.05 -13.02 -24.40
N VAL A 86 29.58 -12.97 -23.16
CA VAL A 86 30.41 -13.01 -21.96
C VAL A 86 30.13 -14.29 -21.18
N ASP A 87 31.22 -14.91 -20.71
CA ASP A 87 31.21 -16.13 -19.90
C ASP A 87 32.31 -16.06 -18.84
N SER A 88 32.35 -17.04 -17.92
CA SER A 88 33.34 -17.09 -16.83
C SER A 88 34.80 -17.27 -17.28
N SER A 89 35.07 -17.58 -18.56
CA SER A 89 36.42 -17.62 -19.13
C SER A 89 36.89 -16.29 -19.71
N ASN A 90 35.97 -15.38 -20.03
CA ASN A 90 36.27 -14.13 -20.74
C ASN A 90 35.82 -12.85 -20.01
N ILE A 91 35.07 -12.96 -18.91
CA ILE A 91 34.47 -11.84 -18.15
C ILE A 91 35.46 -10.71 -17.82
N GLY A 92 36.68 -11.03 -17.39
CA GLY A 92 37.77 -10.07 -17.11
C GLY A 92 38.25 -9.24 -18.32
N ARG A 93 37.60 -9.36 -19.48
CA ARG A 93 37.79 -8.48 -20.65
C ARG A 93 36.70 -7.40 -20.77
N TYR A 94 35.63 -7.48 -19.97
CA TYR A 94 34.43 -6.67 -20.11
C TYR A 94 34.07 -6.01 -18.78
N PHE A 95 34.15 -6.75 -17.68
CA PHE A 95 34.06 -6.26 -16.32
C PHE A 95 35.41 -6.43 -15.61
N ASP A 96 35.74 -5.53 -14.69
CA ASP A 96 36.83 -5.79 -13.75
C ASP A 96 36.44 -6.88 -12.75
N LEU A 97 37.42 -7.55 -12.15
CA LEU A 97 37.21 -8.65 -11.21
C LEU A 97 37.47 -8.24 -9.75
N GLU A 98 37.94 -7.00 -9.51
CA GLU A 98 38.10 -6.44 -8.16
C GLU A 98 36.85 -5.68 -7.69
N ASP A 99 36.23 -4.85 -8.55
CA ASP A 99 35.05 -4.02 -8.22
C ASP A 99 33.81 -4.25 -9.10
N GLY A 100 33.92 -5.05 -10.17
CA GLY A 100 32.81 -5.35 -11.08
C GLY A 100 32.47 -4.25 -12.09
N THR A 101 33.22 -3.14 -12.16
CA THR A 101 32.98 -2.02 -13.09
C THR A 101 33.20 -2.41 -14.56
N THR A 102 32.64 -1.68 -15.53
CA THR A 102 32.90 -2.01 -16.94
C THR A 102 34.26 -1.50 -17.40
N THR A 103 35.06 -2.41 -17.96
CA THR A 103 36.37 -2.09 -18.52
C THR A 103 36.25 -1.22 -19.77
N LYS A 104 37.33 -0.52 -20.14
CA LYS A 104 37.52 0.27 -21.38
C LYS A 104 37.16 -0.43 -22.72
N ASN A 105 36.88 -1.73 -22.71
CA ASN A 105 36.45 -2.47 -23.90
C ASN A 105 34.93 -2.34 -24.13
N VAL A 106 34.16 -2.03 -23.08
CA VAL A 106 32.72 -1.71 -23.11
C VAL A 106 32.54 -0.20 -23.29
N LYS A 107 31.47 0.20 -23.99
CA LYS A 107 31.10 1.59 -24.29
C LYS A 107 29.60 1.80 -24.13
N GLU A 108 29.20 3.06 -24.00
CA GLU A 108 27.80 3.46 -23.99
C GLU A 108 26.99 2.79 -25.12
N ASN A 109 25.82 2.26 -24.79
CA ASN A 109 24.88 1.56 -25.69
C ASN A 109 25.32 0.17 -26.20
N ASP A 110 26.46 -0.37 -25.74
CA ASP A 110 26.85 -1.76 -26.06
C ASP A 110 25.90 -2.80 -25.44
N THR A 111 25.78 -3.95 -26.10
CA THR A 111 25.03 -5.12 -25.61
C THR A 111 25.97 -6.17 -25.04
N ILE A 112 25.72 -6.55 -23.79
CA ILE A 112 26.47 -7.58 -23.06
C ILE A 112 25.55 -8.78 -22.86
N VAL A 113 25.80 -9.85 -23.60
CA VAL A 113 25.08 -11.12 -23.49
C VAL A 113 25.83 -12.04 -22.52
N LEU A 114 25.41 -12.07 -21.25
CA LEU A 114 25.94 -13.00 -20.26
C LEU A 114 25.46 -14.43 -20.59
N SER A 115 26.31 -15.44 -20.39
CA SER A 115 25.96 -16.84 -20.61
C SER A 115 26.71 -17.79 -19.67
N GLY A 116 26.02 -18.83 -19.20
CA GLY A 116 26.55 -19.77 -18.21
C GLY A 116 26.58 -19.23 -16.77
N ASP A 117 27.35 -19.90 -15.92
CA ASP A 117 27.38 -19.62 -14.48
C ASP A 117 28.54 -18.68 -14.09
N PHE A 118 28.21 -17.67 -13.28
CA PHE A 118 29.11 -16.71 -12.64
C PHE A 118 28.96 -16.84 -11.12
N GLU A 119 30.06 -17.00 -10.38
CA GLU A 119 30.07 -17.25 -8.93
C GLU A 119 30.85 -16.13 -8.22
N ARG A 120 30.19 -15.43 -7.29
CA ARG A 120 30.74 -14.28 -6.53
C ARG A 120 31.27 -13.16 -7.41
N ILE A 121 30.45 -12.79 -8.39
CA ILE A 121 30.67 -11.63 -9.26
C ILE A 121 29.59 -10.59 -8.98
N GLU A 122 30.02 -9.37 -8.72
CA GLU A 122 29.18 -8.18 -8.80
C GLU A 122 29.34 -7.59 -10.22
N PHE A 123 28.24 -7.21 -10.86
CA PHE A 123 28.27 -6.52 -12.14
C PHE A 123 27.84 -5.07 -11.91
N TYR A 124 28.79 -4.15 -11.95
CA TYR A 124 28.57 -2.72 -11.74
C TYR A 124 28.47 -2.02 -13.11
N ILE A 125 27.25 -1.66 -13.48
CA ILE A 125 26.87 -1.11 -14.78
C ILE A 125 27.04 0.42 -14.71
N ASP A 126 28.16 0.90 -15.23
CA ASP A 126 28.66 2.29 -15.11
C ASP A 126 28.79 3.01 -16.47
N LYS A 127 27.98 2.63 -17.46
CA LYS A 127 27.87 3.30 -18.76
C LYS A 127 26.40 3.46 -19.15
N VAL A 128 26.09 4.56 -19.82
CA VAL A 128 24.75 4.88 -20.32
C VAL A 128 24.30 3.86 -21.38
N GLY A 129 23.04 3.43 -21.31
CA GLY A 129 22.36 2.69 -22.39
C GLY A 129 22.78 1.23 -22.60
N LEU A 130 23.60 0.63 -21.72
CA LEU A 130 23.99 -0.78 -21.87
C LEU A 130 22.79 -1.72 -21.81
N LYS A 131 22.89 -2.82 -22.55
CA LYS A 131 21.90 -3.89 -22.58
C LYS A 131 22.55 -5.15 -22.01
N VAL A 132 22.43 -5.36 -20.70
CA VAL A 132 22.92 -6.57 -20.01
C VAL A 132 21.83 -7.64 -20.05
N ILE A 133 22.04 -8.67 -20.85
CA ILE A 133 21.03 -9.68 -21.20
C ILE A 133 21.56 -11.08 -20.87
N GLY A 134 20.80 -11.86 -20.12
CA GLY A 134 21.07 -13.27 -19.90
C GLY A 134 20.70 -14.15 -21.11
N LYS A 135 21.57 -15.10 -21.41
CA LYS A 135 21.32 -16.24 -22.29
C LYS A 135 21.73 -17.50 -21.54
N ASP A 136 20.77 -18.09 -20.84
CA ASP A 136 20.99 -19.20 -19.90
C ASP A 136 22.07 -18.84 -18.86
N ALA A 137 22.01 -17.62 -18.32
CA ALA A 137 22.97 -17.07 -17.38
C ALA A 137 22.51 -17.21 -15.92
N THR A 138 23.38 -17.75 -15.06
CA THR A 138 23.16 -17.79 -13.60
C THR A 138 24.23 -16.97 -12.88
N ILE A 139 23.82 -15.95 -12.15
CA ILE A 139 24.67 -15.25 -11.17
C ILE A 139 24.42 -15.89 -9.80
N ARG A 140 25.47 -16.44 -9.20
CA ARG A 140 25.45 -17.13 -7.89
C ARG A 140 26.27 -16.32 -6.89
N ASN A 141 25.67 -16.05 -5.73
CA ASN A 141 26.31 -15.34 -4.63
C ASN A 141 26.91 -13.98 -5.05
N GLY A 142 26.20 -13.26 -5.92
CA GLY A 142 26.57 -11.96 -6.48
C GLY A 142 25.32 -11.17 -6.86
N ARG A 143 25.49 -9.98 -7.47
CA ARG A 143 24.39 -9.03 -7.75
C ARG A 143 24.66 -8.15 -8.97
N ILE A 144 23.62 -7.44 -9.42
CA ILE A 144 23.72 -6.33 -10.37
C ILE A 144 23.60 -5.01 -9.60
N ILE A 145 24.44 -4.02 -9.94
CA ILE A 145 24.25 -2.62 -9.58
C ILE A 145 24.19 -1.81 -10.87
N VAL A 146 23.22 -0.91 -10.99
CA VAL A 146 23.20 0.13 -12.02
C VAL A 146 23.55 1.46 -11.37
N SER A 147 24.68 2.06 -11.77
CA SER A 147 25.18 3.34 -11.25
C SER A 147 24.22 4.48 -11.59
N ASP A 148 24.16 5.48 -10.71
CA ASP A 148 23.44 6.74 -10.87
C ASP A 148 23.82 7.50 -12.16
N GLU A 149 25.10 7.51 -12.53
CA GLU A 149 25.56 8.10 -13.80
C GLU A 149 25.12 7.30 -15.05
N ALA A 150 24.64 6.06 -14.88
CA ALA A 150 24.41 5.09 -15.95
C ALA A 150 22.93 5.01 -16.37
N GLY A 151 22.34 6.12 -16.82
CA GLY A 151 20.94 6.15 -17.27
C GLY A 151 20.62 5.29 -18.51
N ASN A 152 19.33 5.02 -18.74
CA ASN A 152 18.77 4.33 -19.92
C ASN A 152 19.16 2.84 -20.06
N ASN A 153 19.55 2.19 -18.96
CA ASN A 153 20.07 0.82 -18.98
C ASN A 153 18.99 -0.27 -19.12
N THR A 154 19.38 -1.48 -19.54
CA THR A 154 18.50 -2.66 -19.56
C THR A 154 19.19 -3.85 -18.88
N VAL A 155 18.51 -4.44 -17.89
CA VAL A 155 18.95 -5.65 -17.15
C VAL A 155 17.87 -6.71 -17.33
N SER A 156 18.16 -7.78 -18.09
CA SER A 156 17.11 -8.73 -18.48
C SER A 156 17.54 -10.18 -18.65
N ASN A 157 16.57 -11.10 -18.54
CA ASN A 157 16.72 -12.55 -18.76
C ASN A 157 17.77 -13.25 -17.87
N LEU A 158 18.18 -12.64 -16.76
CA LEU A 158 19.14 -13.22 -15.81
C LEU A 158 18.46 -14.12 -14.78
N THR A 159 19.10 -15.23 -14.41
CA THR A 159 18.83 -15.88 -13.11
C THR A 159 19.85 -15.39 -12.10
N ILE A 160 19.40 -14.85 -10.97
CA ILE A 160 20.24 -14.28 -9.91
C ILE A 160 19.88 -14.97 -8.59
N SER A 161 20.86 -15.55 -7.92
CA SER A 161 20.69 -16.32 -6.67
C SER A 161 21.73 -15.84 -5.65
N THR A 162 21.30 -15.03 -4.68
CA THR A 162 22.18 -14.20 -3.86
C THR A 162 22.03 -14.51 -2.37
N THR A 163 23.15 -14.58 -1.66
CA THR A 163 23.21 -14.69 -0.19
C THR A 163 24.38 -13.86 0.32
N GLY A 164 24.22 -13.16 1.44
CA GLY A 164 25.26 -12.30 2.02
C GLY A 164 25.30 -10.87 1.47
N TYR A 165 24.48 -10.55 0.47
CA TYR A 165 24.21 -9.19 0.01
C TYR A 165 22.79 -8.77 0.38
N GLU A 166 22.60 -7.47 0.59
CA GLU A 166 21.29 -6.91 0.88
C GLU A 166 20.34 -7.03 -0.32
N ASN A 167 20.83 -6.77 -1.54
CA ASN A 167 20.06 -6.79 -2.78
C ASN A 167 20.68 -7.65 -3.89
N ALA A 168 19.82 -8.23 -4.74
CA ALA A 168 20.23 -8.92 -5.98
C ALA A 168 20.31 -7.98 -7.19
N ILE A 169 19.44 -6.97 -7.25
CA ILE A 169 19.50 -5.86 -8.21
C ILE A 169 19.30 -4.55 -7.43
N LEU A 170 20.28 -3.64 -7.52
CA LEU A 170 20.16 -2.25 -7.09
C LEU A 170 20.18 -1.35 -8.33
N ASN A 171 19.20 -0.46 -8.48
CA ASN A 171 19.14 0.51 -9.57
C ASN A 171 19.10 1.95 -9.04
N LEU A 172 20.16 2.69 -9.33
CA LEU A 172 20.30 4.12 -9.06
C LEU A 172 20.12 4.97 -10.34
N ALA A 173 20.03 4.32 -11.52
CA ALA A 173 19.92 4.94 -12.84
C ALA A 173 18.48 5.26 -13.28
N GLU A 174 18.24 6.47 -13.76
CA GLU A 174 16.97 6.82 -14.42
C GLU A 174 16.78 6.10 -15.76
N ASN A 175 15.51 5.92 -16.17
CA ASN A 175 15.11 5.32 -17.46
C ASN A 175 15.53 3.84 -17.63
N SER A 176 15.81 3.14 -16.53
CA SER A 176 16.22 1.73 -16.55
C SER A 176 15.06 0.74 -16.76
N ASN A 177 15.36 -0.36 -17.46
CA ASN A 177 14.44 -1.48 -17.71
C ASN A 177 14.95 -2.77 -17.05
N ILE A 178 14.34 -3.16 -15.93
CA ILE A 178 14.65 -4.38 -15.18
C ILE A 178 13.56 -5.40 -15.51
N THR A 179 13.81 -6.32 -16.47
CA THR A 179 12.74 -7.16 -17.02
C THR A 179 13.07 -8.64 -17.22
N ASN A 180 12.07 -9.51 -17.03
CA ASN A 180 12.17 -10.96 -17.27
C ASN A 180 13.28 -11.67 -16.45
N ASN A 181 13.71 -11.10 -15.32
CA ASN A 181 14.73 -11.70 -14.47
C ASN A 181 14.12 -12.65 -13.44
N LYS A 182 14.86 -13.70 -13.07
CA LYS A 182 14.52 -14.61 -11.98
C LYS A 182 15.46 -14.36 -10.80
N VAL A 183 14.99 -13.62 -9.82
CA VAL A 183 15.71 -13.25 -8.61
C VAL A 183 15.39 -14.23 -7.47
N THR A 184 16.41 -14.59 -6.69
CA THR A 184 16.30 -15.31 -5.41
C THR A 184 17.31 -14.73 -4.42
N VAL A 185 16.87 -14.20 -3.29
CA VAL A 185 17.75 -13.65 -2.24
C VAL A 185 17.45 -14.32 -0.90
N LYS A 186 18.50 -14.73 -0.17
CA LYS A 186 18.35 -15.38 1.15
C LYS A 186 19.39 -14.92 2.16
N ASN A 187 18.94 -14.26 3.22
CA ASN A 187 19.77 -13.89 4.38
C ASN A 187 19.06 -14.26 5.69
N THR A 188 19.83 -14.42 6.76
CA THR A 188 19.31 -14.78 8.10
C THR A 188 19.11 -13.59 9.03
N ASP A 189 19.84 -12.49 8.84
CA ASP A 189 19.89 -11.40 9.84
C ASP A 189 20.09 -9.99 9.26
N THR A 190 20.67 -9.86 8.06
CA THR A 190 20.81 -8.59 7.33
C THR A 190 19.53 -8.21 6.57
N VAL A 191 19.50 -7.00 6.02
CA VAL A 191 18.54 -6.61 4.99
C VAL A 191 18.48 -7.68 3.88
N THR A 192 17.29 -7.91 3.33
CA THR A 192 17.05 -8.87 2.25
C THR A 192 16.02 -8.31 1.27
N GLU A 193 16.49 -7.78 0.15
CA GLU A 193 15.73 -7.07 -0.88
C GLU A 193 15.91 -7.82 -2.22
N GLY A 194 14.82 -8.10 -2.94
CA GLY A 194 14.92 -8.72 -4.27
C GLY A 194 15.42 -7.74 -5.32
N ILE A 195 14.65 -6.67 -5.53
CA ILE A 195 14.97 -5.55 -6.43
C ILE A 195 14.75 -4.24 -5.66
N ARG A 196 15.77 -3.38 -5.60
CA ARG A 196 15.70 -2.04 -5.02
C ARG A 196 15.88 -0.98 -6.11
N ASN A 197 14.95 -0.03 -6.16
CA ASN A 197 14.99 1.10 -7.10
C ASN A 197 14.92 2.44 -6.36
N GLU A 198 15.89 3.31 -6.67
CA GLU A 198 16.00 4.66 -6.12
C GLU A 198 15.91 5.74 -7.22
N ALA A 199 15.60 5.34 -8.46
CA ALA A 199 15.69 6.19 -9.64
C ALA A 199 14.37 6.32 -10.42
N LYS A 200 14.26 7.41 -11.18
CA LYS A 200 13.00 7.86 -11.79
C LYS A 200 12.83 7.30 -13.22
N TYR A 201 11.58 7.16 -13.68
CA TYR A 201 11.22 6.62 -15.00
C TYR A 201 11.61 5.15 -15.24
N VAL A 202 11.56 4.33 -14.19
CA VAL A 202 12.05 2.93 -14.23
C VAL A 202 10.91 1.94 -14.50
N ILE A 203 11.19 0.90 -15.29
CA ILE A 203 10.26 -0.22 -15.54
C ILE A 203 10.81 -1.49 -14.87
N ILE A 204 10.08 -2.01 -13.89
CA ILE A 204 10.32 -3.30 -13.23
C ILE A 204 9.21 -4.25 -13.68
N ALA A 205 9.45 -5.07 -14.71
CA ALA A 205 8.36 -5.85 -15.33
C ALA A 205 8.67 -7.31 -15.68
N ASN A 206 7.68 -8.19 -15.49
CA ASN A 206 7.75 -9.63 -15.77
C ASN A 206 8.84 -10.39 -14.98
N ASN A 207 9.33 -9.85 -13.87
CA ASN A 207 10.34 -10.52 -13.05
C ASN A 207 9.70 -11.56 -12.11
N THR A 208 10.42 -12.64 -11.81
CA THR A 208 10.07 -13.60 -10.75
C THR A 208 11.02 -13.40 -9.58
N VAL A 209 10.53 -12.88 -8.46
CA VAL A 209 11.35 -12.43 -7.32
C VAL A 209 11.01 -13.27 -6.08
N ASN A 210 12.01 -13.95 -5.52
CA ASN A 210 11.85 -14.82 -4.35
C ASN A 210 12.79 -14.35 -3.24
N VAL A 211 12.26 -14.06 -2.06
CA VAL A 211 13.04 -13.49 -0.95
C VAL A 211 12.73 -14.23 0.34
N GLU A 212 13.80 -14.70 1.00
CA GLU A 212 13.74 -15.33 2.32
C GLU A 212 14.67 -14.56 3.27
N GLY A 213 14.12 -13.64 4.07
CA GLY A 213 14.89 -12.74 4.93
C GLY A 213 14.48 -12.79 6.41
N PRO A 214 15.08 -11.95 7.28
CA PRO A 214 14.69 -11.86 8.68
C PRO A 214 13.37 -11.11 8.89
N SER A 215 12.61 -11.53 9.90
CA SER A 215 11.44 -10.81 10.41
C SER A 215 11.87 -10.02 11.65
N LYS A 216 12.41 -8.81 11.41
CA LYS A 216 12.89 -7.87 12.45
C LYS A 216 11.90 -6.74 12.66
N ASN A 217 11.95 -6.11 13.83
CA ASN A 217 11.18 -4.91 14.12
C ASN A 217 11.60 -3.78 13.15
N ILE A 218 10.65 -2.95 12.75
CA ILE A 218 10.94 -1.71 11.99
C ILE A 218 11.75 -0.75 12.88
N ASN A 219 12.71 -0.04 12.27
CA ASN A 219 13.43 1.04 12.96
C ASN A 219 12.78 2.40 12.65
N PHE A 220 12.49 3.17 13.71
CA PHE A 220 11.84 4.48 13.62
C PHE A 220 12.82 5.64 13.91
N ASP A 221 14.03 5.32 14.41
CA ASP A 221 15.01 6.29 14.92
C ASP A 221 16.22 6.50 13.99
N SER A 222 16.41 5.65 12.96
CA SER A 222 17.57 5.71 12.04
C SER A 222 17.20 6.29 10.66
N ASP A 223 17.93 7.29 10.19
CA ASP A 223 17.61 8.03 8.96
C ASP A 223 17.54 7.15 7.70
N GLU A 224 18.54 6.27 7.47
CA GLU A 224 18.71 5.52 6.21
C GLU A 224 17.64 4.44 5.93
N ARG A 225 16.95 3.96 6.98
CA ARG A 225 15.91 2.90 6.87
C ARG A 225 14.68 3.20 7.73
N LYS A 226 14.39 4.48 7.96
CA LYS A 226 13.27 4.92 8.80
C LYS A 226 11.96 4.35 8.27
N ASN A 227 11.14 3.79 9.16
CA ASN A 227 9.85 3.15 8.85
C ASN A 227 9.92 1.89 7.95
N MET A 228 11.11 1.44 7.51
CA MET A 228 11.26 0.31 6.59
C MET A 228 11.36 -1.05 7.31
N ALA A 229 10.87 -2.11 6.66
CA ALA A 229 11.14 -3.49 7.02
C ALA A 229 12.60 -3.92 6.67
N TYR A 230 12.95 -5.15 7.09
CA TYR A 230 14.23 -5.80 6.76
C TYR A 230 14.14 -6.82 5.61
N THR A 231 12.93 -7.19 5.18
CA THR A 231 12.71 -8.17 4.10
C THR A 231 11.71 -7.62 3.10
N PHE A 232 12.11 -7.52 1.84
CA PHE A 232 11.35 -6.97 0.72
C PHE A 232 11.47 -7.82 -0.54
N GLY A 233 10.36 -8.05 -1.25
CA GLY A 233 10.41 -8.54 -2.62
C GLY A 233 10.91 -7.47 -3.59
N ILE A 234 10.16 -6.37 -3.73
CA ILE A 234 10.52 -5.19 -4.51
C ILE A 234 10.35 -3.95 -3.62
N VAL A 235 11.30 -3.02 -3.66
CA VAL A 235 11.21 -1.73 -2.98
C VAL A 235 11.54 -0.58 -3.94
N ASN A 236 10.71 0.47 -3.92
CA ASN A 236 10.85 1.65 -4.78
C ASN A 236 10.67 2.95 -3.98
N ILE A 237 11.68 3.81 -3.99
CA ILE A 237 11.67 5.12 -3.33
C ILE A 237 11.76 6.29 -4.33
N ALA A 238 11.18 6.11 -5.53
CA ALA A 238 11.32 7.04 -6.64
C ALA A 238 10.09 7.16 -7.57
N ASN A 239 10.07 8.24 -8.35
CA ASN A 239 8.89 8.72 -9.08
C ASN A 239 8.81 8.18 -10.51
N ASN A 240 7.59 8.12 -11.05
CA ASN A 240 7.30 7.68 -12.42
C ASN A 240 7.72 6.22 -12.70
N THR A 241 7.62 5.33 -11.70
CA THR A 241 7.99 3.91 -11.81
C THR A 241 6.80 3.02 -12.21
N LEU A 242 7.02 2.08 -13.11
CA LEU A 242 6.07 1.01 -13.46
C LEU A 242 6.54 -0.34 -12.90
N ILE A 243 5.74 -0.93 -12.01
CA ILE A 243 5.94 -2.28 -11.45
C ILE A 243 4.83 -3.18 -12.02
N GLU A 244 5.08 -3.88 -13.14
CA GLU A 244 4.04 -4.64 -13.87
C GLU A 244 4.31 -6.14 -14.09
N ASN A 245 3.29 -6.98 -13.91
CA ASN A 245 3.31 -8.43 -14.22
C ASN A 245 4.40 -9.23 -13.47
N ASN A 246 4.95 -8.70 -12.37
CA ASN A 246 5.95 -9.44 -11.59
C ASN A 246 5.27 -10.52 -10.73
N THR A 247 5.99 -11.60 -10.48
CA THR A 247 5.60 -12.61 -9.48
C THR A 247 6.54 -12.49 -8.29
N VAL A 248 6.02 -12.05 -7.15
CA VAL A 248 6.78 -11.64 -5.97
C VAL A 248 6.42 -12.53 -4.77
N TYR A 249 7.41 -13.25 -4.25
CA TYR A 249 7.31 -14.09 -3.06
C TYR A 249 8.27 -13.58 -1.98
N ALA A 250 7.76 -12.94 -0.94
CA ALA A 250 8.54 -12.56 0.24
C ALA A 250 8.13 -13.41 1.45
N LYS A 251 9.09 -13.90 2.24
CA LYS A 251 8.79 -14.60 3.49
C LYS A 251 9.95 -14.61 4.46
N LYS A 252 9.67 -15.05 5.70
CA LYS A 252 10.73 -15.26 6.69
C LYS A 252 11.62 -16.44 6.30
N HIS A 253 12.93 -16.26 6.35
CA HIS A 253 13.88 -17.37 6.27
C HIS A 253 13.71 -18.30 7.48
N LYS A 254 13.86 -19.62 7.27
CA LYS A 254 13.60 -20.62 8.32
C LYS A 254 14.51 -20.43 9.55
N ASP A 255 15.79 -20.15 9.32
CA ASP A 255 16.79 -19.86 10.37
C ASP A 255 17.00 -18.34 10.54
N GLY A 256 16.12 -17.51 9.95
CA GLY A 256 16.20 -16.06 10.04
C GLY A 256 15.60 -15.51 11.32
N ALA A 257 16.13 -14.35 11.76
CA ALA A 257 15.66 -13.63 12.94
C ALA A 257 14.14 -13.42 12.94
N ASN A 258 13.56 -13.43 14.13
CA ASN A 258 12.10 -13.45 14.34
C ASN A 258 11.75 -12.70 15.63
N GLU A 259 11.65 -11.38 15.51
CA GLU A 259 11.43 -10.46 16.63
C GLU A 259 9.94 -10.29 16.96
N ASN A 260 9.64 -9.70 18.12
CA ASN A 260 8.28 -9.63 18.64
C ASN A 260 7.32 -8.84 17.74
N MET A 261 7.81 -7.82 17.03
CA MET A 261 7.10 -7.05 16.01
C MET A 261 7.79 -7.21 14.64
N GLY A 262 8.25 -8.44 14.35
CA GLY A 262 8.93 -8.77 13.11
C GLY A 262 8.04 -8.56 11.88
N THR A 263 8.44 -7.63 11.00
CA THR A 263 7.72 -7.24 9.78
C THR A 263 8.40 -7.75 8.51
N ILE A 264 7.59 -8.09 7.49
CA ILE A 264 8.02 -8.46 6.14
C ILE A 264 7.02 -7.88 5.13
N ASP A 265 7.53 -7.27 4.07
CA ASP A 265 6.73 -6.67 3.01
C ASP A 265 7.05 -7.35 1.67
N ALA A 266 6.07 -7.54 0.78
CA ALA A 266 6.35 -8.09 -0.55
C ALA A 266 6.66 -7.01 -1.60
N ILE A 267 5.86 -5.94 -1.66
CA ILE A 267 6.18 -4.74 -2.45
C ILE A 267 6.02 -3.50 -1.57
N GLU A 268 7.05 -2.67 -1.44
CA GLU A 268 6.95 -1.34 -0.81
C GLU A 268 7.20 -0.22 -1.83
N VAL A 269 6.37 0.83 -1.75
CA VAL A 269 6.62 2.16 -2.32
C VAL A 269 6.62 3.16 -1.17
N GLN A 270 7.74 3.85 -0.95
CA GLN A 270 7.90 4.73 0.20
C GLN A 270 8.46 6.09 -0.22
N GLY A 271 7.77 7.17 0.11
CA GLY A 271 8.33 8.53 0.02
C GLY A 271 9.14 8.91 1.25
N GLN A 272 9.74 10.09 1.22
CA GLN A 272 10.58 10.61 2.30
C GLN A 272 10.00 11.91 2.84
N ALA A 273 10.37 12.28 4.08
CA ALA A 273 9.81 13.45 4.75
C ALA A 273 10.00 14.79 3.99
N ASP A 274 10.97 14.83 3.05
CA ASP A 274 11.29 15.99 2.21
C ASP A 274 11.17 15.70 0.68
N ASP A 275 10.75 14.50 0.22
CA ASP A 275 10.52 14.19 -1.22
C ASP A 275 9.27 13.30 -1.43
N THR A 276 8.31 13.81 -2.21
CA THR A 276 7.03 13.15 -2.49
C THR A 276 7.16 12.11 -3.60
N VAL A 277 6.99 10.83 -3.27
CA VAL A 277 7.02 9.76 -4.28
C VAL A 277 5.73 9.76 -5.09
N SER A 278 5.87 9.95 -6.40
CA SER A 278 4.74 10.29 -7.27
C SER A 278 4.68 9.49 -8.58
N ASN A 279 3.47 9.33 -9.13
CA ASN A 279 3.17 8.64 -10.40
C ASN A 279 3.65 7.17 -10.48
N VAL A 280 3.63 6.43 -9.36
CA VAL A 280 4.01 5.01 -9.36
C VAL A 280 2.81 4.12 -9.66
N THR A 281 2.98 3.16 -10.58
CA THR A 281 1.93 2.19 -10.95
C THR A 281 2.36 0.76 -10.59
N ILE A 282 1.61 0.11 -9.71
CA ILE A 282 1.78 -1.29 -9.31
C ILE A 282 0.63 -2.09 -9.92
N ASN A 283 0.88 -2.78 -11.03
CA ASN A 283 -0.19 -3.36 -11.87
C ASN A 283 0.01 -4.85 -12.22
N LYS A 284 -1.06 -5.66 -12.14
CA LYS A 284 -1.08 -7.09 -12.54
C LYS A 284 -0.03 -8.00 -11.86
N ASN A 285 0.54 -7.60 -10.73
CA ASN A 285 1.54 -8.42 -10.03
C ASN A 285 0.85 -9.56 -9.28
N ILE A 286 1.48 -10.73 -9.25
CA ILE A 286 1.13 -11.83 -8.33
C ILE A 286 2.02 -11.66 -7.10
N VAL A 287 1.42 -11.35 -5.96
CA VAL A 287 2.13 -10.94 -4.75
C VAL A 287 1.77 -11.88 -3.62
N LYS A 288 2.76 -12.52 -2.99
CA LYS A 288 2.55 -13.28 -1.77
C LYS A 288 3.59 -12.94 -0.70
N VAL A 289 3.10 -12.63 0.49
CA VAL A 289 3.90 -12.48 1.71
C VAL A 289 3.54 -13.56 2.75
N SER A 290 4.53 -14.18 3.40
CA SER A 290 4.26 -15.21 4.42
C SER A 290 5.33 -15.41 5.51
N ASP A 291 5.01 -16.23 6.52
CA ASP A 291 5.90 -16.75 7.58
C ASP A 291 6.53 -15.72 8.55
N GLY A 292 6.28 -14.41 8.35
CA GLY A 292 6.50 -13.35 9.35
C GLY A 292 5.36 -13.28 10.38
N ARG A 293 5.57 -12.55 11.48
CA ARG A 293 4.50 -12.28 12.46
C ARG A 293 3.61 -11.14 12.00
N PHE A 294 4.21 -10.04 11.54
CA PHE A 294 3.56 -8.93 10.86
C PHE A 294 3.94 -9.02 9.38
N VAL A 295 2.96 -8.87 8.47
CA VAL A 295 3.21 -8.91 7.02
C VAL A 295 2.33 -7.95 6.24
N TYR A 296 2.89 -7.38 5.17
CA TYR A 296 2.19 -6.48 4.23
C TYR A 296 2.39 -6.98 2.79
N GLY A 297 1.29 -7.14 2.04
CA GLY A 297 1.34 -7.58 0.65
C GLY A 297 1.89 -6.48 -0.27
N ILE A 298 1.18 -5.37 -0.34
CA ILE A 298 1.63 -4.14 -1.00
C ILE A 298 1.52 -3.01 0.03
N ASN A 299 2.62 -2.30 0.28
CA ASN A 299 2.70 -1.19 1.23
C ASN A 299 3.05 0.10 0.49
N VAL A 300 2.29 1.17 0.70
CA VAL A 300 2.46 2.47 0.03
C VAL A 300 2.35 3.58 1.08
N LEU A 301 3.46 4.17 1.51
CA LEU A 301 3.46 5.06 2.68
C LEU A 301 4.37 6.28 2.55
N ASN A 302 3.99 7.32 3.31
CA ASN A 302 4.74 8.54 3.62
C ASN A 302 4.94 9.45 2.39
N SER A 303 4.15 10.52 2.31
CA SER A 303 4.28 11.58 1.29
C SER A 303 4.25 11.02 -0.14
N VAL A 304 3.06 10.60 -0.57
CA VAL A 304 2.85 9.93 -1.86
C VAL A 304 1.71 10.54 -2.67
N ASP A 305 1.87 10.61 -4.00
CA ASP A 305 0.92 11.28 -4.91
C ASP A 305 0.67 10.49 -6.21
N HIS A 306 -0.56 10.50 -6.71
CA HIS A 306 -0.98 9.83 -7.96
C HIS A 306 -0.57 8.34 -8.06
N ILE A 307 -0.50 7.61 -6.94
CA ILE A 307 -0.15 6.17 -6.92
C ILE A 307 -1.33 5.32 -7.39
N GLN A 308 -1.06 4.30 -8.22
CA GLN A 308 -2.06 3.38 -8.74
C GLN A 308 -1.72 1.92 -8.41
N VAL A 309 -2.43 1.33 -7.46
CA VAL A 309 -2.33 -0.10 -7.10
C VAL A 309 -3.48 -0.84 -7.77
N THR A 310 -3.24 -1.52 -8.90
CA THR A 310 -4.34 -2.02 -9.75
C THR A 310 -4.19 -3.46 -10.26
N ASN A 311 -5.31 -4.18 -10.34
CA ASN A 311 -5.41 -5.52 -10.95
C ASN A 311 -4.43 -6.58 -10.40
N ASN A 312 -3.86 -6.41 -9.21
CA ASN A 312 -2.90 -7.34 -8.60
C ASN A 312 -3.64 -8.53 -7.94
N ASP A 313 -2.99 -9.70 -7.86
CA ASP A 313 -3.45 -10.85 -7.06
C ASP A 313 -2.56 -10.95 -5.82
N VAL A 314 -3.08 -10.50 -4.67
CA VAL A 314 -2.32 -10.25 -3.44
C VAL A 314 -2.74 -11.23 -2.36
N LYS A 315 -1.76 -11.90 -1.76
CA LYS A 315 -1.97 -12.88 -0.69
C LYS A 315 -1.07 -12.62 0.50
N ALA A 316 -1.68 -12.49 1.68
CA ALA A 316 -0.97 -12.25 2.93
C ALA A 316 -1.31 -13.34 3.96
N GLU A 317 -0.27 -14.00 4.50
CA GLU A 317 -0.41 -15.09 5.48
C GLU A 317 0.56 -14.90 6.67
N SER A 318 0.08 -14.55 7.86
CA SER A 318 0.94 -14.38 9.05
C SER A 318 0.35 -14.98 10.33
N SER A 319 1.02 -14.76 11.46
CA SER A 319 0.51 -15.13 12.79
C SER A 319 -0.06 -13.98 13.63
N ARG A 320 0.01 -12.69 13.22
CA ARG A 320 -0.55 -11.56 14.01
C ARG A 320 -1.87 -10.92 13.52
N TYR A 321 -2.05 -9.79 12.84
CA TYR A 321 -1.35 -8.88 11.93
C TYR A 321 -0.94 -9.42 10.56
N SER A 322 -1.90 -9.43 9.63
CA SER A 322 -1.68 -9.57 8.19
C SER A 322 -2.42 -8.49 7.41
N ASN A 323 -1.76 -7.83 6.46
CA ASN A 323 -2.34 -6.77 5.64
C ASN A 323 -2.18 -7.09 4.14
N GLY A 324 -3.26 -6.93 3.37
CA GLY A 324 -3.24 -7.09 1.92
C GLY A 324 -2.59 -5.91 1.21
N ILE A 325 -3.24 -4.75 1.25
CA ILE A 325 -2.78 -3.51 0.60
C ILE A 325 -2.91 -2.34 1.59
N GLN A 326 -1.83 -1.60 1.84
CA GLN A 326 -1.85 -0.35 2.59
C GLN A 326 -1.50 0.84 1.69
N LEU A 327 -2.22 1.94 1.88
CA LEU A 327 -1.91 3.24 1.30
C LEU A 327 -2.14 4.35 2.32
N GLY A 328 -1.22 5.29 2.50
CA GLY A 328 -1.42 6.33 3.51
C GLY A 328 -0.24 7.21 3.90
N ASN A 329 -0.48 7.99 4.96
CA ASN A 329 0.41 8.99 5.56
C ASN A 329 0.85 10.05 4.57
N ASP A 330 0.17 11.21 4.55
CA ASP A 330 0.36 12.24 3.52
C ASP A 330 0.21 11.65 2.09
N ALA A 331 -0.87 10.89 1.87
CA ALA A 331 -1.18 10.30 0.57
C ALA A 331 -2.28 11.09 -0.16
N THR A 332 -2.06 11.40 -1.44
CA THR A 332 -3.01 12.20 -2.24
C THR A 332 -3.26 11.61 -3.63
N ASN A 333 -4.47 11.82 -4.17
CA ASN A 333 -4.86 11.49 -5.55
C ASN A 333 -4.69 9.99 -5.94
N CYS A 334 -4.74 9.08 -4.96
CA CYS A 334 -4.37 7.67 -5.16
C CYS A 334 -5.55 6.75 -5.48
N LEU A 335 -5.26 5.65 -6.20
CA LEU A 335 -6.23 4.67 -6.70
C LEU A 335 -5.83 3.24 -6.31
N ILE A 336 -6.76 2.52 -5.66
CA ILE A 336 -6.65 1.08 -5.38
C ILE A 336 -7.81 0.37 -6.10
N GLN A 337 -7.54 -0.23 -7.27
CA GLN A 337 -8.61 -0.69 -8.17
C GLN A 337 -8.46 -2.14 -8.69
N ASN A 338 -9.56 -2.91 -8.69
CA ASN A 338 -9.65 -4.25 -9.27
C ASN A 338 -8.67 -5.30 -8.71
N ASN A 339 -8.07 -5.08 -7.54
CA ASN A 339 -7.17 -6.05 -6.93
C ASN A 339 -7.95 -7.22 -6.33
N LYS A 340 -7.39 -8.42 -6.41
CA LYS A 340 -7.82 -9.59 -5.65
C LYS A 340 -6.94 -9.70 -4.40
N VAL A 341 -7.54 -9.89 -3.23
CA VAL A 341 -6.86 -9.77 -1.94
C VAL A 341 -7.32 -10.90 -1.00
N ASP A 342 -6.48 -11.92 -0.76
CA ASP A 342 -6.75 -13.05 0.16
C ASP A 342 -5.84 -12.96 1.39
N VAL A 343 -6.38 -12.46 2.51
CA VAL A 343 -5.65 -12.15 3.74
C VAL A 343 -6.10 -13.05 4.87
N LYS A 344 -5.16 -13.69 5.58
CA LYS A 344 -5.51 -14.57 6.69
C LYS A 344 -4.44 -14.69 7.77
N ILE A 345 -4.90 -14.95 8.98
CA ILE A 345 -4.04 -15.44 10.05
C ILE A 345 -3.95 -16.97 9.99
N VAL A 346 -2.74 -17.50 10.16
CA VAL A 346 -2.43 -18.92 10.31
C VAL A 346 -1.82 -19.17 11.68
N ASN A 347 -2.16 -20.31 12.29
CA ASN A 347 -1.65 -20.72 13.60
C ASN A 347 -1.96 -19.73 14.76
N ALA A 348 -3.04 -18.95 14.65
CA ALA A 348 -3.54 -18.14 15.75
C ALA A 348 -3.83 -19.02 17.00
N THR A 349 -3.47 -18.51 18.18
CA THR A 349 -3.91 -19.11 19.45
C THR A 349 -5.23 -18.45 19.87
N GLN A 350 -6.11 -19.17 20.58
CA GLN A 350 -7.43 -18.63 20.99
C GLN A 350 -7.35 -17.53 22.05
N GLU A 351 -6.16 -17.26 22.61
CA GLU A 351 -5.95 -16.29 23.68
C GLU A 351 -5.28 -14.98 23.19
N GLU A 352 -4.74 -14.95 21.98
CA GLU A 352 -4.17 -13.72 21.38
C GLU A 352 -5.15 -13.11 20.37
N ASP A 353 -5.51 -11.84 20.57
CA ASP A 353 -6.26 -11.07 19.58
C ASP A 353 -5.47 -10.97 18.26
N SER A 354 -5.94 -11.67 17.22
CA SER A 354 -5.31 -11.73 15.89
C SER A 354 -6.07 -10.86 14.88
N VAL A 355 -5.35 -10.03 14.11
CA VAL A 355 -5.93 -8.94 13.31
C VAL A 355 -5.56 -9.09 11.84
N SER A 356 -6.52 -8.96 10.93
CA SER A 356 -6.25 -8.83 9.50
C SER A 356 -6.92 -7.62 8.88
N PHE A 357 -6.24 -7.01 7.91
CA PHE A 357 -6.74 -5.92 7.09
C PHE A 357 -6.72 -6.33 5.61
N GLY A 358 -7.84 -6.14 4.90
CA GLY A 358 -7.88 -6.37 3.45
C GLY A 358 -7.18 -5.25 2.70
N ILE A 359 -7.76 -4.05 2.76
CA ILE A 359 -7.14 -2.81 2.25
C ILE A 359 -7.26 -1.70 3.31
N ILE A 360 -6.18 -0.99 3.60
CA ILE A 360 -6.16 0.20 4.46
C ILE A 360 -5.92 1.45 3.59
N ALA A 361 -6.78 2.45 3.76
CA ALA A 361 -6.43 3.84 3.49
C ALA A 361 -6.33 4.59 4.84
N THR A 362 -5.17 5.16 5.16
CA THR A 362 -4.93 5.75 6.49
C THR A 362 -4.12 7.03 6.44
N ASN A 363 -4.41 7.97 7.34
CA ASN A 363 -3.48 8.99 7.74
C ASN A 363 -3.10 8.83 9.20
N THR A 364 -1.81 8.81 9.50
CA THR A 364 -1.32 8.95 10.88
C THR A 364 -0.26 10.02 11.01
N VAL A 365 -0.14 10.97 10.07
CA VAL A 365 0.78 12.12 10.16
C VAL A 365 0.00 13.44 10.14
N ALA A 366 0.63 14.56 10.50
CA ALA A 366 -0.08 15.85 10.60
C ALA A 366 -0.46 16.48 9.25
N ILE A 367 0.01 15.91 8.14
CA ILE A 367 -0.34 16.29 6.76
C ILE A 367 -1.34 15.24 6.27
N GLY A 368 -2.58 15.67 5.98
CA GLY A 368 -3.72 14.78 5.80
C GLY A 368 -3.63 13.87 4.57
N THR A 369 -4.33 12.73 4.59
CA THR A 369 -4.53 11.88 3.40
C THR A 369 -5.87 12.19 2.75
N GLU A 370 -5.90 12.43 1.44
CA GLU A 370 -7.15 12.79 0.74
C GLU A 370 -7.25 12.34 -0.73
N ASN A 371 -8.47 12.41 -1.28
CA ASN A 371 -8.78 12.06 -2.67
C ASN A 371 -8.34 10.62 -3.04
N ILE A 372 -8.68 9.66 -2.19
CA ILE A 372 -8.38 8.25 -2.34
C ILE A 372 -9.59 7.51 -2.93
N THR A 373 -9.37 6.66 -3.93
CA THR A 373 -10.42 5.82 -4.53
C THR A 373 -10.12 4.34 -4.34
N ILE A 374 -10.97 3.62 -3.61
CA ILE A 374 -10.92 2.16 -3.43
C ILE A 374 -12.08 1.52 -4.22
N LYS A 375 -11.80 0.86 -5.35
CA LYS A 375 -12.86 0.48 -6.30
C LYS A 375 -12.72 -0.91 -6.93
N GLY A 376 -13.81 -1.67 -6.99
CA GLY A 376 -13.87 -2.92 -7.76
C GLY A 376 -12.97 -4.06 -7.25
N ASN A 377 -12.41 -3.95 -6.03
CA ASN A 377 -11.53 -4.96 -5.47
C ASN A 377 -12.33 -6.15 -4.92
N GLU A 378 -11.76 -7.36 -5.01
CA GLU A 378 -12.29 -8.58 -4.38
C GLU A 378 -11.48 -8.87 -3.11
N VAL A 379 -12.06 -8.66 -1.93
CA VAL A 379 -11.42 -8.95 -0.64
C VAL A 379 -11.99 -10.22 -0.02
N LYS A 380 -11.08 -11.13 0.34
CA LYS A 380 -11.34 -12.29 1.17
C LYS A 380 -10.48 -12.24 2.44
N LEU A 381 -11.11 -12.39 3.59
CA LEU A 381 -10.45 -12.19 4.89
C LEU A 381 -10.86 -13.25 5.93
N ASN A 382 -9.89 -13.88 6.58
CA ASN A 382 -10.13 -14.82 7.70
C ASN A 382 -9.15 -14.59 8.89
N ALA A 383 -9.66 -14.11 10.01
CA ALA A 383 -8.91 -13.78 11.24
C ALA A 383 -9.83 -13.77 12.47
N SER A 384 -9.28 -13.65 13.69
CA SER A 384 -10.10 -13.37 14.88
C SER A 384 -10.82 -12.03 14.77
N ILE A 385 -10.07 -11.00 14.41
CA ILE A 385 -10.53 -9.63 14.19
C ILE A 385 -10.17 -9.26 12.75
N GLY A 386 -11.15 -8.79 11.99
CA GLY A 386 -10.96 -8.48 10.58
C GLY A 386 -11.62 -7.18 10.16
N TYR A 387 -10.89 -6.37 9.41
CA TYR A 387 -11.39 -5.18 8.72
C TYR A 387 -11.15 -5.40 7.23
N ALA A 388 -12.21 -5.67 6.45
CA ALA A 388 -12.02 -5.89 5.02
C ALA A 388 -11.53 -4.60 4.35
N PHE A 389 -12.10 -3.45 4.71
CA PHE A 389 -11.51 -2.13 4.51
C PHE A 389 -11.43 -1.32 5.81
N GLU A 390 -10.35 -0.55 5.96
CA GLU A 390 -10.22 0.54 6.93
C GLU A 390 -9.97 1.87 6.20
N VAL A 391 -10.63 2.93 6.69
CA VAL A 391 -10.50 4.32 6.24
C VAL A 391 -10.34 5.19 7.49
N TYR A 392 -9.10 5.53 7.84
CA TYR A 392 -8.77 6.26 9.08
C TYR A 392 -8.13 7.62 8.78
N ASP A 393 -8.76 8.71 9.24
CA ASP A 393 -8.33 10.10 9.03
C ASP A 393 -8.05 10.45 7.54
N VAL A 394 -8.89 9.90 6.65
CA VAL A 394 -8.84 10.13 5.19
C VAL A 394 -10.00 11.03 4.77
N HIS A 395 -9.76 11.98 3.88
CA HIS A 395 -10.78 12.94 3.43
C HIS A 395 -11.14 12.82 1.95
N ASN A 396 -12.32 13.33 1.57
CA ASN A 396 -12.71 13.57 0.17
C ASN A 396 -12.65 12.30 -0.71
N SER A 397 -12.92 11.13 -0.13
CA SER A 397 -12.57 9.82 -0.68
C SER A 397 -13.77 8.91 -0.97
N THR A 398 -13.57 7.88 -1.80
CA THR A 398 -14.64 7.01 -2.30
C THR A 398 -14.28 5.54 -2.21
N VAL A 399 -15.17 4.74 -1.63
CA VAL A 399 -15.09 3.27 -1.54
C VAL A 399 -16.28 2.68 -2.30
N THR A 400 -16.06 2.16 -3.53
CA THR A 400 -17.17 1.84 -4.44
C THR A 400 -17.05 0.56 -5.26
N GLY A 401 -18.15 -0.20 -5.37
CA GLY A 401 -18.24 -1.35 -6.27
C GLY A 401 -17.36 -2.54 -5.90
N ASN A 402 -16.87 -2.63 -4.65
CA ASN A 402 -16.01 -3.71 -4.20
C ASN A 402 -16.83 -4.94 -3.73
N THR A 403 -16.24 -6.13 -3.79
CA THR A 403 -16.84 -7.38 -3.28
C THR A 403 -16.06 -7.87 -2.07
N ILE A 404 -16.74 -8.11 -0.96
CA ILE A 404 -16.15 -8.49 0.34
C ILE A 404 -16.76 -9.82 0.83
N ASN A 405 -15.91 -10.81 1.11
CA ASN A 405 -16.30 -12.06 1.73
C ASN A 405 -15.38 -12.37 2.93
N ALA A 406 -15.87 -12.22 4.15
CA ALA A 406 -15.03 -12.31 5.33
C ALA A 406 -15.67 -13.02 6.53
N SER A 407 -14.82 -13.65 7.34
CA SER A 407 -15.23 -14.48 8.48
C SER A 407 -14.27 -14.36 9.67
N GLY A 408 -14.82 -14.25 10.88
CA GLY A 408 -14.03 -14.10 12.10
C GLY A 408 -14.88 -14.07 13.37
N GLU A 409 -14.29 -13.61 14.47
CA GLU A 409 -15.00 -13.39 15.73
C GLU A 409 -15.61 -11.97 15.76
N PHE A 410 -14.82 -10.99 15.32
CA PHE A 410 -15.21 -9.60 15.08
C PHE A 410 -14.89 -9.23 13.63
N MET A 411 -15.91 -8.97 12.83
CA MET A 411 -15.80 -8.70 11.40
C MET A 411 -16.43 -7.39 10.99
N MET A 412 -15.58 -6.49 10.49
CA MET A 412 -15.98 -5.24 9.87
C MET A 412 -15.83 -5.31 8.34
N GLY A 413 -16.87 -4.91 7.61
CA GLY A 413 -16.80 -4.75 6.16
C GLY A 413 -16.00 -3.51 5.78
N ILE A 414 -16.46 -2.34 6.22
CA ILE A 414 -15.80 -1.05 6.02
C ILE A 414 -15.82 -0.28 7.34
N GLY A 415 -14.65 -0.08 7.94
CA GLY A 415 -14.46 0.82 9.09
C GLY A 415 -14.03 2.21 8.64
N ILE A 416 -14.67 3.25 9.17
CA ILE A 416 -14.45 4.65 8.81
C ILE A 416 -14.36 5.50 10.09
N SER A 417 -13.28 6.25 10.28
CA SER A 417 -13.03 7.05 11.48
C SER A 417 -12.27 8.34 11.16
N GLY A 418 -12.62 9.47 11.77
CA GLY A 418 -12.04 10.80 11.48
C GLY A 418 -12.34 11.33 10.07
N SER A 419 -13.01 10.53 9.23
CA SER A 419 -12.89 10.61 7.78
C SER A 419 -14.08 11.33 7.18
N LYS A 420 -13.85 12.57 6.74
CA LYS A 420 -14.90 13.52 6.29
C LYS A 420 -15.09 13.52 4.78
N ASN A 421 -16.34 13.74 4.34
CA ASN A 421 -16.76 13.77 2.93
C ASN A 421 -16.57 12.42 2.19
N ILE A 422 -16.97 11.30 2.80
CA ILE A 422 -16.74 9.94 2.27
C ILE A 422 -17.95 9.36 1.53
N ASN A 423 -17.72 8.77 0.36
CA ASN A 423 -18.74 8.07 -0.43
C ASN A 423 -18.56 6.55 -0.38
N VAL A 424 -19.48 5.82 0.24
CA VAL A 424 -19.51 4.35 0.32
C VAL A 424 -20.68 3.84 -0.53
N THR A 425 -20.40 3.29 -1.71
CA THR A 425 -21.47 2.93 -2.66
C THR A 425 -21.28 1.62 -3.41
N LYS A 426 -22.37 0.91 -3.73
CA LYS A 426 -22.34 -0.27 -4.64
C LYS A 426 -21.46 -1.43 -4.16
N ASN A 427 -21.04 -1.45 -2.90
CA ASN A 427 -20.22 -2.54 -2.37
C ASN A 427 -21.11 -3.73 -1.99
N GLU A 428 -20.68 -4.94 -2.33
CA GLU A 428 -21.34 -6.21 -1.98
C GLU A 428 -20.57 -6.90 -0.86
N MET A 429 -21.23 -7.27 0.23
CA MET A 429 -20.59 -7.79 1.44
C MET A 429 -21.31 -9.02 1.99
N GLN A 430 -20.57 -10.11 2.18
CA GLN A 430 -20.97 -11.27 2.96
C GLN A 430 -20.02 -11.44 4.14
N LEU A 431 -20.53 -11.21 5.35
CA LEU A 431 -19.76 -11.13 6.59
C LEU A 431 -20.30 -12.12 7.63
N ASN A 432 -19.40 -12.82 8.31
CA ASN A 432 -19.75 -13.85 9.30
C ASN A 432 -18.93 -13.66 10.58
N GLY A 433 -19.58 -13.12 11.61
CA GLY A 433 -19.02 -12.86 12.93
C GLY A 433 -19.38 -13.91 13.98
N ASN A 434 -18.66 -13.88 15.10
CA ASN A 434 -18.85 -14.77 16.24
C ASN A 434 -18.32 -14.10 17.51
N SER A 435 -19.05 -13.13 18.08
CA SER A 435 -18.61 -12.34 19.25
C SER A 435 -18.64 -13.09 20.59
N THR A 436 -18.39 -14.41 20.58
CA THR A 436 -18.55 -15.29 21.76
C THR A 436 -17.52 -15.08 22.87
N ARG A 437 -16.45 -14.33 22.61
CA ARG A 437 -15.49 -13.85 23.61
C ARG A 437 -15.42 -12.32 23.57
N THR A 438 -14.93 -11.71 24.64
CA THR A 438 -14.51 -10.30 24.62
C THR A 438 -13.13 -10.18 23.98
N THR A 439 -12.96 -9.22 23.07
CA THR A 439 -11.64 -8.73 22.66
C THR A 439 -10.99 -7.92 23.80
N THR A 440 -9.66 -7.83 23.80
CA THR A 440 -8.89 -6.88 24.61
C THR A 440 -8.10 -5.87 23.78
N LEU A 441 -8.11 -6.03 22.45
CA LEU A 441 -7.44 -5.17 21.49
C LEU A 441 -8.07 -3.77 21.47
N ALA A 442 -7.21 -2.76 21.61
CA ALA A 442 -7.57 -1.36 21.42
C ALA A 442 -7.08 -0.87 20.05
N GLU A 443 -7.97 -0.95 19.06
CA GLU A 443 -7.81 -0.28 17.77
C GLU A 443 -8.53 1.07 17.77
N TYR A 444 -8.15 1.97 16.86
CA TYR A 444 -8.85 3.23 16.65
C TYR A 444 -10.33 3.02 16.30
N ILE A 445 -10.63 2.00 15.49
CA ILE A 445 -11.99 1.54 15.18
C ILE A 445 -12.25 0.25 15.98
N PRO A 446 -13.02 0.28 17.09
CA PRO A 446 -13.14 -0.88 17.98
C PRO A 446 -13.68 -2.13 17.28
N PRO A 447 -13.13 -3.33 17.56
CA PRO A 447 -13.59 -4.57 16.93
C PRO A 447 -15.08 -4.84 17.16
N ALA A 448 -15.84 -4.96 16.07
CA ALA A 448 -17.28 -5.16 16.08
C ALA A 448 -17.73 -6.01 14.87
N ASN A 449 -18.95 -6.56 14.95
CA ASN A 449 -19.60 -7.23 13.81
C ASN A 449 -20.50 -6.22 13.08
N THR A 450 -19.91 -5.45 12.18
CA THR A 450 -20.58 -4.34 11.47
C THR A 450 -20.29 -4.35 9.96
N GLY A 451 -21.32 -4.21 9.13
CA GLY A 451 -21.14 -4.05 7.68
C GLY A 451 -20.36 -2.79 7.32
N ILE A 452 -20.93 -1.62 7.61
CA ILE A 452 -20.30 -0.31 7.43
C ILE A 452 -20.35 0.46 8.75
N HIS A 453 -19.20 0.87 9.28
CA HIS A 453 -19.08 1.59 10.55
C HIS A 453 -18.47 2.98 10.31
N LEU A 454 -19.18 4.04 10.70
CA LEU A 454 -18.68 5.41 10.73
C LEU A 454 -18.62 5.86 12.19
N GLN A 455 -17.48 6.43 12.59
CA GLN A 455 -17.26 6.95 13.94
C GLN A 455 -16.43 8.25 13.96
N ALA A 456 -16.39 8.93 15.10
CA ALA A 456 -15.46 10.02 15.42
C ALA A 456 -15.40 11.13 14.35
N GLU A 457 -16.48 11.94 14.25
CA GLU A 457 -16.62 13.04 13.29
C GLU A 457 -16.43 12.63 11.82
N SER A 458 -16.86 11.43 11.40
CA SER A 458 -16.86 11.05 9.97
C SER A 458 -18.02 11.71 9.21
N ASP A 459 -18.01 13.05 9.21
CA ASP A 459 -19.08 13.93 8.76
C ASP A 459 -19.27 13.94 7.23
N ASN A 460 -20.48 14.33 6.79
CA ASN A 460 -20.88 14.51 5.38
C ASN A 460 -20.82 13.22 4.52
N ALA A 461 -20.92 12.04 5.13
CA ALA A 461 -20.78 10.77 4.42
C ALA A 461 -22.06 10.30 3.71
N ILE A 462 -21.89 9.62 2.57
CA ILE A 462 -22.97 9.07 1.74
C ILE A 462 -22.81 7.55 1.65
N ILE A 463 -23.82 6.81 2.12
CA ILE A 463 -23.87 5.34 2.13
C ILE A 463 -25.08 4.90 1.30
N ARG A 464 -24.88 4.51 0.03
CA ARG A 464 -25.99 4.17 -0.89
C ARG A 464 -25.72 3.02 -1.84
N GLU A 465 -26.77 2.30 -2.24
CA GLU A 465 -26.72 1.22 -3.23
C GLU A 465 -25.81 0.03 -2.82
N ASN A 466 -25.40 -0.07 -1.55
CA ASN A 466 -24.61 -1.20 -1.05
C ASN A 466 -25.52 -2.41 -0.74
N HIS A 467 -24.98 -3.61 -0.91
CA HIS A 467 -25.61 -4.88 -0.56
C HIS A 467 -24.86 -5.46 0.64
N VAL A 468 -25.46 -5.42 1.83
CA VAL A 468 -24.84 -5.89 3.07
C VAL A 468 -25.57 -7.12 3.60
N ARG A 469 -24.83 -8.21 3.78
CA ARG A 469 -25.23 -9.40 4.54
C ARG A 469 -24.24 -9.63 5.65
N ILE A 470 -24.67 -9.44 6.89
CA ILE A 470 -23.86 -9.76 8.07
C ILE A 470 -24.63 -10.62 9.06
N THR A 471 -23.92 -11.55 9.68
CA THR A 471 -24.42 -12.33 10.82
C THR A 471 -23.42 -12.32 11.97
N ASP A 472 -23.91 -12.43 13.20
CA ASP A 472 -23.14 -12.78 14.38
C ASP A 472 -23.89 -13.87 15.13
N LYS A 473 -23.19 -14.95 15.50
CA LYS A 473 -23.74 -16.04 16.30
C LYS A 473 -24.43 -15.57 17.59
N ASN A 474 -24.01 -14.44 18.16
CA ASN A 474 -24.61 -13.84 19.36
C ASN A 474 -25.78 -12.87 19.09
N ASN A 475 -26.20 -12.68 17.83
CA ASN A 475 -27.25 -11.72 17.44
C ASN A 475 -26.88 -10.24 17.75
N ASN A 476 -25.62 -9.86 17.54
CA ASN A 476 -25.10 -8.50 17.79
C ASN A 476 -24.72 -7.73 16.50
N ALA A 477 -25.01 -8.28 15.31
CA ALA A 477 -24.56 -7.67 14.06
C ALA A 477 -25.31 -6.37 13.72
N LYS A 478 -24.63 -5.44 13.05
CA LYS A 478 -25.19 -4.19 12.51
C LYS A 478 -24.90 -4.09 11.01
N ALA A 479 -25.86 -3.75 10.16
CA ALA A 479 -25.56 -3.57 8.73
C ALA A 479 -24.85 -2.23 8.52
N VAL A 480 -25.32 -1.18 9.20
CA VAL A 480 -24.64 0.12 9.28
C VAL A 480 -24.65 0.61 10.74
N ASN A 481 -23.52 1.12 11.23
CA ASN A 481 -23.43 1.87 12.49
C ASN A 481 -22.90 3.28 12.20
N VAL A 482 -23.57 4.31 12.69
CA VAL A 482 -23.12 5.71 12.62
C VAL A 482 -23.02 6.27 14.02
N GLU A 483 -21.80 6.60 14.44
CA GLU A 483 -21.45 7.02 15.79
C GLU A 483 -20.76 8.40 15.75
N ASP A 484 -21.24 9.36 16.54
CA ASP A 484 -20.70 10.73 16.63
C ASP A 484 -20.29 11.40 15.29
N SER A 485 -21.05 11.18 14.21
CA SER A 485 -20.71 11.57 12.82
C SER A 485 -21.92 12.18 12.10
N ASN A 486 -21.84 13.45 11.71
CA ASN A 486 -22.99 14.29 11.35
C ASN A 486 -23.24 14.36 9.83
N ASN A 487 -24.47 14.73 9.44
CA ASN A 487 -24.87 14.92 8.04
C ASN A 487 -24.66 13.66 7.16
N VAL A 488 -24.93 12.47 7.73
CA VAL A 488 -24.76 11.18 7.05
C VAL A 488 -26.05 10.74 6.35
N SER A 489 -25.93 10.26 5.12
CA SER A 489 -27.06 9.82 4.28
C SER A 489 -26.98 8.31 4.00
N VAL A 490 -27.81 7.52 4.68
CA VAL A 490 -27.91 6.04 4.53
C VAL A 490 -29.18 5.71 3.75
N CYS A 491 -29.07 5.62 2.43
CA CYS A 491 -30.24 5.56 1.55
C CYS A 491 -30.12 4.48 0.48
N ASP A 492 -31.24 3.85 0.11
CA ASP A 492 -31.33 3.03 -1.10
C ASP A 492 -30.33 1.83 -1.10
N ASN A 493 -30.02 1.27 0.07
CA ASN A 493 -29.17 0.08 0.25
C ASN A 493 -30.03 -1.19 0.48
N ASP A 494 -29.50 -2.37 0.18
CA ASP A 494 -30.06 -3.67 0.58
C ASP A 494 -29.32 -4.18 1.83
N LEU A 495 -29.98 -4.22 2.99
CA LEU A 495 -29.34 -4.40 4.30
C LEU A 495 -29.97 -5.55 5.10
N VAL A 496 -29.16 -6.53 5.51
CA VAL A 496 -29.54 -7.56 6.47
C VAL A 496 -28.44 -7.74 7.52
N ALA A 497 -28.84 -7.67 8.80
CA ALA A 497 -27.98 -7.94 9.94
C ALA A 497 -28.71 -8.83 10.97
N ASP A 498 -28.34 -10.10 11.06
CA ASP A 498 -28.98 -11.15 11.87
C ASP A 498 -30.51 -11.32 11.63
N LYS A 499 -31.31 -10.45 12.25
CA LYS A 499 -32.78 -10.40 12.19
C LYS A 499 -33.33 -8.99 11.93
N LEU A 500 -32.45 -8.05 11.60
CA LEU A 500 -32.74 -6.67 11.25
C LEU A 500 -32.63 -6.51 9.73
N TYR A 501 -33.54 -5.74 9.15
CA TYR A 501 -33.74 -5.65 7.69
C TYR A 501 -33.92 -4.19 7.27
N GLY A 502 -33.33 -3.80 6.15
CA GLY A 502 -33.48 -2.45 5.59
C GLY A 502 -33.10 -1.35 6.58
N ASN A 503 -34.01 -0.39 6.78
CA ASN A 503 -33.81 0.73 7.72
C ASN A 503 -33.54 0.27 9.17
N ASP A 504 -34.14 -0.84 9.62
CA ASP A 504 -34.01 -1.31 11.00
C ASP A 504 -32.62 -1.92 11.28
N ALA A 505 -31.83 -2.19 10.23
CA ALA A 505 -30.45 -2.64 10.34
C ALA A 505 -29.41 -1.49 10.43
N VAL A 506 -29.89 -0.23 10.48
CA VAL A 506 -29.08 0.98 10.61
C VAL A 506 -29.16 1.51 12.05
N ILE A 507 -28.02 1.54 12.74
CA ILE A 507 -27.91 2.05 14.11
C ILE A 507 -27.27 3.45 14.10
N ASN A 508 -27.83 4.37 14.89
CA ASN A 508 -27.30 5.71 15.12
C ASN A 508 -27.08 5.95 16.63
N THR A 509 -25.85 6.31 17.00
CA THR A 509 -25.47 6.76 18.35
C THR A 509 -24.87 8.17 18.25
N GLY A 510 -25.30 9.10 19.12
CA GLY A 510 -24.72 10.46 19.27
C GLY A 510 -24.91 11.44 18.09
N SER A 511 -25.15 10.93 16.88
CA SER A 511 -25.03 11.66 15.62
C SER A 511 -26.26 12.48 15.23
N LYS A 512 -26.04 13.60 14.52
CA LYS A 512 -27.10 14.56 14.12
C LYS A 512 -27.24 14.66 12.60
N MET A 513 -28.45 15.05 12.16
CA MET A 513 -28.79 15.24 10.73
C MET A 513 -28.62 13.97 9.88
N ILE A 514 -28.95 12.81 10.46
CA ILE A 514 -28.83 11.50 9.80
C ILE A 514 -30.09 11.21 8.99
N THR A 515 -29.93 10.93 7.70
CA THR A 515 -31.03 10.60 6.79
C THR A 515 -31.03 9.10 6.49
N VAL A 516 -32.00 8.36 7.03
CA VAL A 516 -32.22 6.93 6.77
C VAL A 516 -33.54 6.76 6.01
N LYS A 517 -33.48 6.22 4.78
CA LYS A 517 -34.67 5.98 3.94
C LYS A 517 -34.41 4.91 2.89
N ASN A 518 -35.48 4.30 2.36
CA ASN A 518 -35.44 3.40 1.20
C ASN A 518 -34.48 2.19 1.33
N ASN A 519 -33.96 1.86 2.52
CA ASN A 519 -33.13 0.68 2.67
C ASN A 519 -34.03 -0.56 2.80
N THR A 520 -33.74 -1.61 2.03
CA THR A 520 -34.63 -2.75 1.80
C THR A 520 -34.05 -4.08 2.31
N SER A 521 -34.88 -5.12 2.18
CA SER A 521 -34.50 -6.54 2.09
C SER A 521 -35.17 -7.10 0.82
N PRO A 522 -34.62 -8.17 0.21
CA PRO A 522 -35.40 -9.06 -0.67
C PRO A 522 -36.56 -9.74 0.08
#